data_AF-A0A524CKV6-F1
#
_entry.id   AF-A0A524CKV6-F1
#
_cell.length_a   1.000
_cell.length_b   1.000
_cell.length_c   1.000
_cell.angle_alpha   90.00
_cell.angle_beta   90.00
_cell.angle_gamma   90.00
#
_symmetry.space_group_name_H-M   'P 1'
#
loop_
_entity.id
_entity.type
_entity.pdbx_description
1 polymer ?
#
loop_
_entity_poly.entity_id
_entity_poly.type
_entity_poly.pdbx_seq_one_letter_code
_entity_poly.pdbx_strand_id
1 'polypeptide(L)'
;MGNSDIDSIFELNKNDFYTDISLRETIIFYIKEYIKTYEPWISEEWQICINNDKNNRKLSEKRILGLLFLFKKLSTERTVELYNKWFEELSRSTISYYLNGLYKGKVLKKEKDGKKAFFYFNDIARINKANPFWFTKNICPIPRYLYRIAYFARFLYTAKPKKHIEFTLKMIQLNTFNKMFEKCLYCRFSDHKKISEIKRKLNDILENKTNYLSSLMQKYTENYSELHLFDGYQILSKIGGERIPNKIIEFANKNKEEIEYQMKLNKKIDEIRNKIK
;
A
#
# COMPACT_ATOMS: atom_id res chain seq x y z
N MET A 1 -24.48 16.83 -22.26
CA MET A 1 -23.18 16.62 -22.96
C MET A 1 -22.13 16.34 -21.90
N GLY A 2 -21.58 15.16 -21.66
CA GLY A 2 -21.84 13.78 -22.03
C GLY A 2 -20.94 12.98 -21.07
N ASN A 3 -21.51 12.11 -20.22
CA ASN A 3 -20.77 11.32 -19.22
C ASN A 3 -19.94 10.17 -19.84
N SER A 4 -19.81 10.11 -21.17
CA SER A 4 -19.22 9.00 -21.92
C SER A 4 -17.72 8.82 -21.72
N ASP A 5 -16.99 9.88 -21.35
CA ASP A 5 -15.53 9.80 -21.16
C ASP A 5 -15.15 9.24 -19.79
N ILE A 6 -16.07 9.27 -18.82
CA ILE A 6 -15.86 8.68 -17.49
C ILE A 6 -16.14 7.18 -17.57
N ASP A 7 -17.25 6.79 -18.20
CA ASP A 7 -17.66 5.39 -18.28
C ASP A 7 -16.64 4.51 -19.04
N SER A 8 -15.96 5.04 -20.05
CA SER A 8 -14.87 4.34 -20.77
C SER A 8 -13.59 4.15 -19.95
N ILE A 9 -13.35 4.95 -18.90
CA ILE A 9 -12.25 4.76 -17.94
C ILE A 9 -12.57 3.59 -16.97
N PHE A 10 -13.85 3.28 -16.76
CA PHE A 10 -14.32 2.31 -15.76
C PHE A 10 -14.61 0.90 -16.29
N GLU A 11 -14.55 0.66 -17.61
CA GLU A 11 -14.72 -0.69 -18.17
C GLU A 11 -13.51 -1.63 -17.97
N LEU A 12 -12.43 -1.15 -17.35
CA LEU A 12 -11.19 -1.91 -17.13
C LEU A 12 -11.34 -3.03 -16.06
N ASN A 13 -11.77 -4.21 -16.53
CA ASN A 13 -11.78 -5.52 -15.89
C ASN A 13 -12.15 -5.53 -14.39
N LYS A 14 -13.46 -5.59 -14.18
CA LYS A 14 -14.18 -5.70 -12.90
C LYS A 14 -13.79 -6.90 -12.01
N ASN A 15 -12.94 -7.82 -12.47
CA ASN A 15 -12.74 -9.12 -11.81
C ASN A 15 -11.29 -9.50 -11.44
N ASP A 16 -10.23 -8.85 -11.95
CA ASP A 16 -8.89 -9.50 -11.87
C ASP A 16 -8.01 -9.10 -10.67
N PHE A 17 -8.23 -7.93 -10.05
CA PHE A 17 -7.33 -7.43 -9.00
C PHE A 17 -7.63 -7.97 -7.59
N TYR A 18 -8.80 -8.60 -7.41
CA TYR A 18 -9.36 -8.90 -6.10
C TYR A 18 -9.44 -10.39 -5.77
N THR A 19 -9.33 -11.30 -6.75
CA THR A 19 -9.72 -12.70 -6.52
C THR A 19 -8.63 -13.74 -6.71
N ASP A 20 -7.80 -13.79 -7.75
CA ASP A 20 -6.84 -14.91 -7.80
C ASP A 20 -5.67 -14.80 -8.81
N ILE A 21 -4.52 -15.30 -8.36
CA ILE A 21 -3.41 -15.92 -9.10
C ILE A 21 -2.21 -15.07 -9.62
N SER A 22 -2.29 -13.88 -10.23
CA SER A 22 -1.06 -13.11 -10.62
C SER A 22 -0.65 -11.96 -9.67
N LEU A 23 -1.28 -11.88 -8.49
CA LEU A 23 -1.31 -10.67 -7.65
C LEU A 23 0.07 -10.06 -7.33
N ARG A 24 1.08 -10.86 -6.98
CA ARG A 24 2.43 -10.33 -6.64
C ARG A 24 3.13 -9.76 -7.86
N GLU A 25 3.10 -10.46 -8.99
CA GLU A 25 3.73 -10.01 -10.23
C GLU A 25 3.04 -8.77 -10.77
N THR A 26 1.71 -8.74 -10.75
CA THR A 26 0.91 -7.56 -11.12
C THR A 26 1.17 -6.38 -10.18
N ILE A 27 1.23 -6.61 -8.87
CA ILE A 27 1.57 -5.55 -7.89
C ILE A 27 2.99 -5.02 -8.13
N ILE A 28 3.97 -5.92 -8.25
CA ILE A 28 5.36 -5.55 -8.50
C ILE A 28 5.49 -4.83 -9.84
N PHE A 29 4.79 -5.28 -10.88
CA PHE A 29 4.76 -4.64 -12.19
C PHE A 29 4.29 -3.20 -12.06
N TYR A 30 3.10 -2.96 -11.48
CA TYR A 30 2.58 -1.59 -11.36
C TYR A 30 3.44 -0.71 -10.46
N ILE A 31 4.01 -1.24 -9.38
CA ILE A 31 4.95 -0.48 -8.53
C ILE A 31 6.23 -0.14 -9.31
N LYS A 32 6.81 -1.10 -10.04
CA LYS A 32 8.01 -0.88 -10.85
C LYS A 32 7.77 0.15 -11.95
N GLU A 33 6.64 0.06 -12.65
CA GLU A 33 6.27 1.03 -13.68
C GLU A 33 6.06 2.42 -13.07
N TYR A 34 5.42 2.53 -11.89
CA TYR A 34 5.31 3.80 -11.18
C TYR A 34 6.67 4.39 -10.82
N ILE A 35 7.54 3.60 -10.18
CA ILE A 35 8.87 4.05 -9.77
C ILE A 35 9.66 4.49 -10.99
N LYS A 36 9.74 3.65 -12.03
CA LYS A 36 10.46 3.95 -13.26
C LYS A 36 9.99 5.24 -13.93
N THR A 37 8.67 5.45 -13.96
CA THR A 37 8.07 6.56 -14.71
C THR A 37 8.06 7.87 -13.92
N TYR A 38 7.82 7.81 -12.62
CA TYR A 38 7.45 8.99 -11.83
C TYR A 38 8.39 9.30 -10.68
N GLU A 39 8.97 8.29 -10.04
CA GLU A 39 9.81 8.48 -8.84
C GLU A 39 11.04 7.54 -8.87
N PRO A 40 11.92 7.64 -9.89
CA PRO A 40 13.00 6.68 -10.12
C PRO A 40 14.03 6.67 -8.98
N TRP A 41 14.13 7.79 -8.25
CA TRP A 41 14.96 7.92 -7.07
C TRP A 41 14.55 6.99 -5.92
N ILE A 42 13.31 6.44 -5.89
CA ILE A 42 12.84 5.47 -4.88
C ILE A 42 13.31 4.04 -5.21
N SER A 43 13.91 3.81 -6.38
CA SER A 43 14.22 2.46 -6.87
C SER A 43 15.14 1.66 -5.94
N GLU A 44 16.19 2.29 -5.40
CA GLU A 44 17.11 1.64 -4.46
C GLU A 44 16.43 1.34 -3.12
N GLU A 45 15.63 2.28 -2.63
CA GLU A 45 14.84 2.23 -1.40
C GLU A 45 13.77 1.14 -1.47
N TRP A 46 13.14 0.98 -2.63
CA TRP A 46 12.21 -0.10 -2.95
C TRP A 46 12.90 -1.46 -2.91
N GLN A 47 14.09 -1.58 -3.50
CA GLN A 47 14.86 -2.82 -3.45
C GLN A 47 15.29 -3.17 -2.02
N ILE A 48 15.61 -2.18 -1.20
CA ILE A 48 15.93 -2.38 0.22
C ILE A 48 14.71 -2.94 0.98
N CYS A 49 13.49 -2.46 0.72
CA CYS A 49 12.27 -3.03 1.30
C CYS A 49 12.03 -4.50 0.89
N ILE A 50 12.35 -4.86 -0.36
CA ILE A 50 12.25 -6.25 -0.83
C ILE A 50 13.38 -7.11 -0.21
N ASN A 51 14.59 -6.56 -0.07
CA ASN A 51 15.80 -7.32 0.24
C ASN A 51 16.15 -7.42 1.72
N ASN A 52 15.73 -6.47 2.58
CA ASN A 52 16.01 -6.49 4.02
C ASN A 52 15.33 -7.65 4.78
N ASP A 53 14.62 -8.54 4.07
CA ASP A 53 13.73 -9.55 4.66
C ASP A 53 14.27 -11.00 4.57
N LYS A 54 15.55 -11.20 4.21
CA LYS A 54 16.13 -12.55 3.96
C LYS A 54 16.72 -13.28 5.18
N ASN A 55 16.86 -12.63 6.35
CA ASN A 55 17.72 -13.17 7.43
C ASN A 55 17.03 -13.39 8.80
N ASN A 56 15.70 -13.43 8.92
CA ASN A 56 15.07 -13.54 10.26
C ASN A 56 13.88 -14.52 10.36
N ARG A 57 14.16 -15.75 10.82
CA ARG A 57 13.15 -16.80 11.08
C ARG A 57 12.06 -16.41 12.10
N LYS A 58 12.29 -15.40 12.96
CA LYS A 58 11.28 -14.82 13.89
C LYS A 58 10.24 -13.91 13.20
N LEU A 59 10.36 -13.65 11.90
CA LEU A 59 9.42 -12.84 11.12
C LEU A 59 8.23 -13.65 10.58
N SER A 60 8.35 -14.97 10.49
CA SER A 60 7.40 -15.84 9.79
C SER A 60 5.98 -15.78 10.37
N GLU A 61 5.82 -15.84 11.69
CA GLU A 61 4.51 -15.70 12.35
C GLU A 61 3.88 -14.33 12.09
N LYS A 62 4.67 -13.25 12.22
CA LYS A 62 4.19 -11.87 12.03
C LYS A 62 3.80 -11.57 10.60
N ARG A 63 4.53 -12.16 9.64
CA ARG A 63 4.23 -12.12 8.21
C ARG A 63 2.95 -12.90 7.89
N ILE A 64 2.77 -14.09 8.47
CA ILE A 64 1.52 -14.87 8.36
C ILE A 64 0.32 -14.06 8.91
N LEU A 65 0.48 -13.41 10.07
CA LEU A 65 -0.53 -12.51 10.61
C LEU A 65 -0.81 -11.31 9.68
N GLY A 66 0.22 -10.76 9.02
CA GLY A 66 0.07 -9.72 8.00
C GLY A 66 -0.73 -10.17 6.78
N LEU A 67 -0.52 -11.40 6.31
CA LEU A 67 -1.30 -12.00 5.22
C LEU A 67 -2.75 -12.24 5.64
N LEU A 68 -2.98 -12.81 6.83
CA LEU A 68 -4.31 -12.99 7.38
C LEU A 68 -5.03 -11.65 7.61
N PHE A 69 -4.28 -10.60 7.91
CA PHE A 69 -4.83 -9.26 8.02
C PHE A 69 -5.28 -8.69 6.66
N LEU A 70 -4.54 -8.99 5.61
CA LEU A 70 -4.88 -8.59 4.23
C LEU A 70 -6.11 -9.36 3.71
N PHE A 71 -6.11 -10.70 3.84
CA PHE A 71 -7.10 -11.58 3.22
C PHE A 71 -8.25 -12.00 4.14
N LYS A 72 -8.20 -11.62 5.42
CA LYS A 72 -9.18 -11.91 6.49
C LYS A 72 -9.34 -13.39 6.86
N LYS A 73 -9.35 -14.30 5.89
CA LYS A 73 -9.49 -15.76 6.05
C LYS A 73 -8.63 -16.48 5.01
N LEU A 74 -7.77 -17.39 5.44
CA LEU A 74 -6.88 -18.14 4.55
C LEU A 74 -6.82 -19.62 4.94
N SER A 75 -6.69 -20.51 3.95
CA SER A 75 -6.31 -21.90 4.20
C SER A 75 -4.80 -22.02 4.43
N THR A 76 -4.34 -23.16 4.97
CA THR A 76 -2.89 -23.44 5.09
C THR A 76 -2.21 -23.40 3.72
N GLU A 77 -2.77 -24.06 2.71
CA GLU A 77 -2.22 -24.08 1.35
C GLU A 77 -2.11 -22.68 0.76
N ARG A 78 -3.19 -21.89 0.87
CA ARG A 78 -3.19 -20.53 0.36
C ARG A 78 -2.22 -19.62 1.11
N THR A 79 -2.04 -19.85 2.42
CA THR A 79 -1.04 -19.13 3.22
C THR A 79 0.37 -19.43 2.74
N VAL A 80 0.68 -20.68 2.38
CA VAL A 80 1.99 -21.06 1.80
C VAL A 80 2.22 -20.36 0.47
N GLU A 81 1.26 -20.45 -0.45
CA GLU A 81 1.34 -19.78 -1.75
C GLU A 81 1.60 -18.27 -1.60
N LEU A 82 0.82 -17.60 -0.75
CA LEU A 82 0.95 -16.17 -0.54
C LEU A 82 2.26 -15.82 0.19
N TYR A 83 2.64 -16.59 1.21
CA TYR A 83 3.87 -16.33 1.96
C TYR A 83 5.08 -16.40 1.05
N ASN A 84 5.21 -17.49 0.28
CA ASN A 84 6.34 -17.69 -0.64
C ASN A 84 6.31 -16.69 -1.81
N LYS A 85 5.12 -16.13 -2.11
CA LYS A 85 5.01 -14.98 -3.02
C LYS A 85 5.56 -13.69 -2.41
N TRP A 86 5.48 -13.41 -1.12
CA TRP A 86 5.94 -12.12 -0.59
C TRP A 86 7.32 -12.18 0.05
N PHE A 87 7.73 -13.37 0.51
CA PHE A 87 8.84 -13.58 1.41
C PHE A 87 9.72 -14.75 0.95
N GLU A 88 10.58 -15.24 1.84
CA GLU A 88 11.37 -16.46 1.61
C GLU A 88 10.47 -17.70 1.52
N GLU A 89 10.94 -18.72 0.80
CA GLU A 89 10.19 -19.96 0.68
C GLU A 89 10.17 -20.71 2.02
N LEU A 90 8.97 -21.01 2.51
CA LEU A 90 8.75 -21.88 3.66
C LEU A 90 7.98 -23.13 3.25
N SER A 91 8.34 -24.24 3.91
CA SER A 91 7.61 -25.49 3.77
C SER A 91 6.19 -25.36 4.34
N ARG A 92 5.27 -26.14 3.76
CA ARG A 92 3.89 -26.25 4.28
C ARG A 92 3.83 -26.68 5.74
N SER A 93 4.73 -27.57 6.16
CA SER A 93 4.81 -28.02 7.56
C SER A 93 5.15 -26.87 8.51
N THR A 94 6.07 -26.00 8.11
CA THR A 94 6.46 -24.80 8.88
C THR A 94 5.31 -23.81 9.02
N ILE A 95 4.61 -23.49 7.93
CA ILE A 95 3.45 -22.60 7.97
C ILE A 95 2.33 -23.20 8.82
N SER A 96 2.07 -24.50 8.67
CA SER A 96 1.07 -25.21 9.48
C SER A 96 1.42 -25.17 10.97
N TYR A 97 2.69 -25.34 11.32
CA TYR A 97 3.18 -25.22 12.70
C TYR A 97 2.84 -23.85 13.28
N TYR A 98 3.17 -22.76 12.57
CA TYR A 98 2.88 -21.39 13.00
C TYR A 98 1.37 -21.11 13.14
N LEU A 99 0.57 -21.48 12.14
CA LEU A 99 -0.89 -21.27 12.17
C LEU A 99 -1.54 -22.00 13.35
N ASN A 100 -1.15 -23.25 13.62
CA ASN A 100 -1.67 -23.99 14.76
C ASN A 100 -1.16 -23.43 16.10
N GLY A 101 0.08 -22.92 16.16
CA GLY A 101 0.59 -22.21 17.33
C GLY A 101 -0.25 -20.96 17.66
N LEU A 102 -0.53 -20.13 16.65
CA LEU A 102 -1.36 -18.94 16.78
C LEU A 102 -2.83 -19.27 17.15
N TYR A 103 -3.36 -20.38 16.63
CA TYR A 103 -4.67 -20.91 17.03
C TYR A 103 -4.69 -21.35 18.51
N LYS A 104 -3.69 -22.14 18.95
CA LYS A 104 -3.57 -22.57 20.36
C LYS A 104 -3.43 -21.37 21.30
N GLY A 105 -2.69 -20.33 20.86
CA GLY A 105 -2.57 -19.06 21.56
C GLY A 105 -3.81 -18.16 21.52
N LYS A 106 -4.94 -18.64 20.94
CA LYS A 106 -6.22 -17.92 20.81
C LYS A 106 -6.15 -16.61 20.01
N VAL A 107 -5.08 -16.41 19.25
CA VAL A 107 -4.93 -15.27 18.31
C VAL A 107 -5.84 -15.48 17.10
N LEU A 108 -5.91 -16.72 16.61
CA LEU A 108 -6.70 -17.12 15.46
C LEU A 108 -7.85 -18.04 15.87
N LYS A 109 -8.94 -18.00 15.10
CA LYS A 109 -9.95 -19.06 15.01
C LYS A 109 -9.60 -19.98 13.84
N LYS A 110 -10.09 -21.21 13.94
CA LYS A 110 -9.95 -22.24 12.91
C LYS A 110 -11.32 -22.80 12.57
N GLU A 111 -11.63 -22.85 11.30
CA GLU A 111 -12.85 -23.43 10.75
C GLU A 111 -12.46 -24.52 9.77
N LYS A 112 -13.18 -25.64 9.77
CA LYS A 112 -12.95 -26.74 8.84
C LYS A 112 -14.06 -26.76 7.80
N ASP A 113 -13.65 -26.92 6.55
CA ASP A 113 -14.53 -27.23 5.44
C ASP A 113 -13.95 -28.46 4.73
N GLY A 114 -14.58 -29.61 5.00
CA GLY A 114 -14.05 -30.93 4.64
C GLY A 114 -12.63 -31.18 5.17
N LYS A 115 -11.68 -31.41 4.25
CA LYS A 115 -10.26 -31.63 4.57
C LYS A 115 -9.46 -30.33 4.73
N LYS A 116 -10.04 -29.17 4.38
CA LYS A 116 -9.34 -27.88 4.41
C LYS A 116 -9.59 -27.18 5.75
N ALA A 117 -8.51 -26.61 6.31
CA ALA A 117 -8.58 -25.78 7.49
C ALA A 117 -8.37 -24.32 7.12
N PHE A 118 -9.31 -23.47 7.50
CA PHE A 118 -9.25 -22.03 7.31
C PHE A 118 -8.96 -21.34 8.64
N PHE A 119 -8.06 -20.36 8.61
CA PHE A 119 -7.65 -19.57 9.75
C PHE A 119 -8.04 -18.11 9.52
N TYR A 120 -8.47 -17.45 10.60
CA TYR A 120 -8.82 -16.03 10.61
C TYR A 120 -8.68 -15.47 12.02
N PHE A 121 -8.60 -14.15 12.16
CA PHE A 121 -8.46 -13.53 13.48
C PHE A 121 -9.68 -13.82 14.37
N ASN A 122 -9.41 -14.17 15.63
CA ASN A 122 -10.43 -14.46 16.62
C ASN A 122 -11.30 -13.22 16.94
N ASP A 123 -10.65 -12.05 17.03
CA ASP A 123 -11.29 -10.78 17.31
C ASP A 123 -10.70 -9.68 16.41
N ILE A 124 -11.32 -9.50 15.24
CA ILE A 124 -10.89 -8.48 14.28
C ILE A 124 -11.22 -7.06 14.75
N ALA A 125 -12.24 -6.90 15.61
CA ALA A 125 -12.63 -5.61 16.16
C ALA A 125 -11.58 -5.09 17.13
N ARG A 126 -11.00 -5.96 17.97
CA ARG A 126 -9.88 -5.62 18.85
C ARG A 126 -8.61 -5.27 18.09
N ILE A 127 -8.36 -5.90 16.94
CA ILE A 127 -7.24 -5.52 16.06
C ILE A 127 -7.46 -4.12 15.49
N ASN A 128 -8.68 -3.80 15.06
CA ASN A 128 -9.02 -2.46 14.57
C ASN A 128 -8.92 -1.39 15.65
N LYS A 129 -9.07 -1.75 16.93
CA LYS A 129 -8.92 -0.86 18.09
C LYS A 129 -7.52 -0.92 18.73
N ALA A 130 -6.61 -1.75 18.20
CA ALA A 130 -5.31 -1.96 18.80
C ALA A 130 -4.44 -0.71 18.64
N ASN A 131 -3.60 -0.43 19.63
CA ASN A 131 -2.64 0.66 19.53
C ASN A 131 -1.74 0.46 18.28
N PRO A 132 -1.57 1.50 17.43
CA PRO A 132 -0.72 1.47 16.25
C PRO A 132 0.68 0.91 16.48
N PHE A 133 1.27 1.23 17.63
CA PHE A 133 2.58 0.77 18.04
C PHE A 133 2.61 -0.75 18.28
N TRP A 134 1.62 -1.27 19.01
CA TRP A 134 1.51 -2.71 19.25
C TRP A 134 1.25 -3.48 17.95
N PHE A 135 0.39 -2.93 17.07
CA PHE A 135 0.08 -3.53 15.78
C PHE A 135 1.34 -3.65 14.91
N THR A 136 2.05 -2.54 14.72
CA THR A 136 3.24 -2.47 13.86
C THR A 136 4.40 -3.31 14.40
N LYS A 137 4.51 -3.45 15.72
CA LYS A 137 5.51 -4.31 16.37
C LYS A 137 5.24 -5.80 16.14
N ASN A 138 3.99 -6.21 15.93
CA ASN A 138 3.58 -7.62 15.93
C ASN A 138 3.06 -8.13 14.57
N ILE A 139 2.71 -7.25 13.65
CA ILE A 139 2.17 -7.58 12.32
C ILE A 139 2.92 -6.75 11.28
N CYS A 140 3.34 -7.39 10.17
CA CYS A 140 3.96 -6.66 9.06
C CYS A 140 2.87 -6.00 8.18
N PRO A 141 2.77 -4.65 8.13
CA PRO A 141 1.74 -3.98 7.33
C PRO A 141 2.15 -3.78 5.86
N ILE A 142 3.42 -4.06 5.52
CA ILE A 142 4.00 -3.80 4.18
C ILE A 142 3.12 -4.37 3.06
N PRO A 143 2.69 -5.65 3.06
CA PRO A 143 1.90 -6.19 1.96
C PRO A 143 0.65 -5.38 1.64
N ARG A 144 0.02 -4.76 2.66
CA ARG A 144 -1.19 -3.96 2.49
C ARG A 144 -0.91 -2.56 1.95
N TYR A 145 0.20 -1.93 2.34
CA TYR A 145 0.66 -0.70 1.70
C TYR A 145 1.07 -0.94 0.24
N LEU A 146 1.77 -2.03 -0.05
CA LEU A 146 2.16 -2.38 -1.44
C LEU A 146 0.96 -2.62 -2.34
N TYR A 147 -0.04 -3.33 -1.84
CA TYR A 147 -1.30 -3.51 -2.55
C TYR A 147 -1.95 -2.16 -2.91
N ARG A 148 -1.96 -1.22 -1.96
CA ARG A 148 -2.53 0.11 -2.19
C ARG A 148 -1.72 0.93 -3.19
N ILE A 149 -0.38 0.89 -3.11
CA ILE A 149 0.48 1.57 -4.08
C ILE A 149 0.20 1.06 -5.49
N ALA A 150 0.11 -0.27 -5.64
CA ALA A 150 -0.21 -0.89 -6.93
C ALA A 150 -1.62 -0.55 -7.42
N TYR A 151 -2.61 -0.44 -6.53
CA TYR A 151 -3.95 0.00 -6.89
C TYR A 151 -3.95 1.39 -7.54
N PHE A 152 -3.31 2.39 -6.91
CA PHE A 152 -3.22 3.74 -7.48
C PHE A 152 -2.30 3.81 -8.71
N ALA A 153 -1.24 2.98 -8.76
CA ALA A 153 -0.34 2.91 -9.91
C ALA A 153 -1.05 2.34 -11.13
N ARG A 154 -1.87 1.30 -10.94
CA ARG A 154 -2.73 0.78 -12.01
C ARG A 154 -3.65 1.87 -12.53
N PHE A 155 -4.28 2.64 -11.64
CA PHE A 155 -5.18 3.71 -12.07
C PHE A 155 -4.44 4.77 -12.89
N LEU A 156 -3.26 5.21 -12.45
CA LEU A 156 -2.39 6.11 -13.23
C LEU A 156 -2.06 5.56 -14.62
N TYR A 157 -1.63 4.29 -14.67
CA TYR A 157 -1.15 3.65 -15.89
C TYR A 157 -2.28 3.40 -16.91
N THR A 158 -3.44 2.97 -16.42
CA THR A 158 -4.54 2.52 -17.28
C THR A 158 -5.50 3.64 -17.67
N ALA A 159 -5.81 4.57 -16.75
CA ALA A 159 -6.77 5.63 -17.01
C ALA A 159 -6.18 6.84 -17.74
N LYS A 160 -4.84 6.97 -17.78
CA LYS A 160 -4.12 8.15 -18.33
C LYS A 160 -4.80 9.48 -17.97
N PRO A 161 -4.96 9.75 -16.66
CA PRO A 161 -5.84 10.82 -16.21
C PRO A 161 -5.28 12.21 -16.57
N LYS A 162 -6.13 13.24 -16.54
CA LYS A 162 -5.71 14.64 -16.71
C LYS A 162 -4.64 15.02 -15.67
N LYS A 163 -3.75 15.96 -16.02
CA LYS A 163 -2.55 16.33 -15.25
C LYS A 163 -2.80 16.62 -13.75
N HIS A 164 -3.90 17.29 -13.40
CA HIS A 164 -4.24 17.61 -12.02
C HIS A 164 -4.73 16.39 -11.21
N ILE A 165 -5.40 15.45 -11.87
CA ILE A 165 -5.79 14.15 -11.29
C ILE A 165 -4.54 13.29 -11.10
N GLU A 166 -3.67 13.25 -12.12
CA GLU A 166 -2.38 12.56 -12.07
C GLU A 166 -1.53 13.06 -10.88
N PHE A 167 -1.44 14.38 -10.71
CA PHE A 167 -0.74 14.98 -9.58
C PHE A 167 -1.32 14.53 -8.24
N THR A 168 -2.65 14.56 -8.09
CA THR A 168 -3.32 14.13 -6.84
C THR A 168 -3.01 12.66 -6.51
N LEU A 169 -3.03 11.78 -7.50
CA LEU A 169 -2.69 10.37 -7.33
C LEU A 169 -1.22 10.15 -6.96
N LYS A 170 -0.30 10.90 -7.57
CA LYS A 170 1.12 10.88 -7.19
C LYS A 170 1.31 11.30 -5.73
N MET A 171 0.59 12.31 -5.26
CA MET A 171 0.67 12.73 -3.85
C MET A 171 0.16 11.64 -2.92
N ILE A 172 -0.96 10.99 -3.25
CA ILE A 172 -1.47 9.84 -2.49
C ILE A 172 -0.44 8.71 -2.45
N GLN A 173 0.25 8.42 -3.55
CA GLN A 173 1.26 7.35 -3.59
C GLN A 173 2.52 7.68 -2.80
N LEU A 174 3.06 8.90 -2.94
CA LEU A 174 4.20 9.36 -2.13
C LEU A 174 3.87 9.32 -0.63
N ASN A 175 2.69 9.79 -0.25
CA ASN A 175 2.21 9.69 1.13
C ASN A 175 2.02 8.22 1.56
N THR A 176 1.60 7.32 0.66
CA THR A 176 1.48 5.88 0.96
C THR A 176 2.85 5.26 1.24
N PHE A 177 3.87 5.59 0.45
CA PHE A 177 5.25 5.20 0.72
C PHE A 177 5.72 5.77 2.07
N ASN A 178 5.51 7.06 2.31
CA ASN A 178 5.91 7.70 3.57
C ASN A 178 5.29 7.02 4.80
N LYS A 179 3.98 6.73 4.76
CA LYS A 179 3.30 5.99 5.83
C LYS A 179 3.82 4.56 5.99
N MET A 180 4.11 3.87 4.90
CA MET A 180 4.75 2.55 4.96
C MET A 180 6.10 2.60 5.69
N PHE A 181 6.99 3.53 5.31
CA PHE A 181 8.31 3.69 5.94
C PHE A 181 8.20 4.15 7.40
N GLU A 182 7.24 5.02 7.73
CA GLU A 182 6.91 5.36 9.11
C GLU A 182 6.60 4.12 9.94
N LYS A 183 5.78 3.19 9.43
CA LYS A 183 5.52 1.93 10.16
C LYS A 183 6.78 1.06 10.24
N CYS A 184 7.61 1.05 9.21
CA CYS A 184 8.89 0.33 9.25
C CYS A 184 9.84 0.85 10.34
N LEU A 185 9.80 2.13 10.72
CA LEU A 185 10.63 2.64 11.84
C LEU A 185 10.29 1.98 13.19
N TYR A 186 9.03 1.62 13.41
CA TYR A 186 8.60 0.94 14.64
C TYR A 186 8.85 -0.58 14.60
N CYS A 187 9.29 -1.11 13.45
CA CYS A 187 9.62 -2.51 13.33
C CYS A 187 10.98 -2.78 13.98
N ARG A 188 11.04 -3.69 14.97
CA ARG A 188 12.31 -4.09 15.60
C ARG A 188 13.28 -4.83 14.66
N PHE A 189 12.88 -5.11 13.43
CA PHE A 189 13.62 -5.90 12.47
C PHE A 189 14.05 -5.10 11.24
N SER A 190 13.67 -3.82 11.15
CA SER A 190 14.09 -2.96 10.06
C SER A 190 15.48 -2.37 10.32
N ASP A 191 16.16 -1.97 9.25
CA ASP A 191 17.36 -1.13 9.35
C ASP A 191 16.94 0.31 9.67
N HIS A 192 16.91 0.66 10.97
CA HIS A 192 16.41 1.95 11.43
C HIS A 192 17.16 3.13 10.83
N LYS A 193 18.48 3.00 10.65
CA LYS A 193 19.33 4.07 10.10
C LYS A 193 18.93 4.33 8.65
N LYS A 194 18.86 3.27 7.85
CA LYS A 194 18.51 3.38 6.43
C LYS A 194 17.07 3.84 6.23
N ILE A 195 16.11 3.29 6.97
CA ILE A 195 14.70 3.70 6.89
C ILE A 195 14.51 5.16 7.34
N SER A 196 15.26 5.63 8.33
CA SER A 196 15.21 7.04 8.77
C SER A 196 15.70 7.99 7.68
N GLU A 197 16.78 7.63 6.98
CA GLU A 197 17.29 8.42 5.86
C GLU A 197 16.27 8.51 4.73
N ILE A 198 15.66 7.37 4.36
CA ILE A 198 14.61 7.30 3.33
C ILE A 198 13.42 8.16 3.71
N LYS A 199 12.97 8.08 4.97
CA LYS A 199 11.85 8.87 5.47
C LYS A 199 12.15 10.37 5.42
N ARG A 200 13.35 10.78 5.78
CA ARG A 200 13.77 12.19 5.67
C ARG A 200 13.68 12.67 4.22
N LYS A 201 14.29 11.94 3.27
CA LYS A 201 14.22 12.28 1.84
C LYS A 201 12.77 12.37 1.33
N LEU A 202 11.92 11.43 1.73
CA LEU A 202 10.49 11.43 1.39
C LEU A 202 9.75 12.65 1.93
N ASN A 203 10.00 13.02 3.19
CA ASN A 203 9.40 14.20 3.80
C ASN A 203 9.83 15.47 3.07
N ASP A 204 11.13 15.64 2.80
CA ASP A 204 11.65 16.80 2.06
C ASP A 204 10.98 16.91 0.68
N ILE A 205 10.79 15.79 -0.01
CA ILE A 205 10.14 15.76 -1.32
C ILE A 205 8.64 16.08 -1.21
N LEU A 206 7.94 15.50 -0.23
CA LEU A 206 6.52 15.79 0.00
C LEU A 206 6.29 17.25 0.33
N GLU A 207 7.10 17.82 1.23
CA GLU A 207 7.07 19.24 1.58
C GLU A 207 7.25 20.09 0.32
N ASN A 208 8.33 19.88 -0.43
CA ASN A 208 8.57 20.60 -1.69
C ASN A 208 7.40 20.51 -2.68
N LYS A 209 6.77 19.33 -2.81
CA LYS A 209 5.69 19.10 -3.77
C LYS A 209 4.33 19.64 -3.30
N THR A 210 4.15 19.93 -2.01
CA THR A 210 2.83 20.25 -1.41
C THR A 210 2.77 21.56 -0.62
N ASN A 211 3.88 22.30 -0.50
CA ASN A 211 4.00 23.50 0.33
C ASN A 211 3.00 24.63 0.04
N TYR A 212 2.43 24.70 -1.16
CA TYR A 212 1.44 25.71 -1.54
C TYR A 212 0.04 25.12 -1.70
N LEU A 213 -0.14 23.82 -1.41
CA LEU A 213 -1.44 23.22 -1.31
C LEU A 213 -2.10 23.60 0.02
N SER A 214 -3.42 23.78 -0.04
CA SER A 214 -4.28 23.96 1.11
C SER A 214 -4.19 22.76 2.06
N SER A 215 -4.42 23.03 3.34
CA SER A 215 -4.50 21.98 4.36
C SER A 215 -5.58 20.93 4.05
N LEU A 216 -6.62 21.31 3.31
CA LEU A 216 -7.66 20.40 2.84
C LEU A 216 -7.11 19.38 1.84
N MET A 217 -6.35 19.83 0.83
CA MET A 217 -5.70 18.96 -0.16
C MET A 217 -4.69 18.03 0.51
N GLN A 218 -3.86 18.55 1.41
CA GLN A 218 -2.88 17.76 2.16
C GLN A 218 -3.56 16.65 2.95
N LYS A 219 -4.53 16.99 3.81
CA LYS A 219 -5.32 16.02 4.59
C LYS A 219 -6.03 14.99 3.72
N TYR A 220 -6.57 15.42 2.57
CA TYR A 220 -7.23 14.51 1.64
C TYR A 220 -6.25 13.44 1.15
N THR A 221 -5.07 13.85 0.66
CA THR A 221 -4.09 12.89 0.16
C THR A 221 -3.60 11.95 1.27
N GLU A 222 -3.37 12.46 2.49
CA GLU A 222 -2.98 11.66 3.65
C GLU A 222 -4.01 10.59 4.02
N ASN A 223 -5.30 10.94 4.02
CA ASN A 223 -6.39 10.02 4.35
C ASN A 223 -6.49 8.83 3.37
N TYR A 224 -6.23 9.07 2.08
CA TYR A 224 -6.21 8.00 1.08
C TYR A 224 -4.94 7.13 1.15
N SER A 225 -3.88 7.61 1.80
CA SER A 225 -2.62 6.90 1.96
C SER A 225 -2.58 5.94 3.16
N GLU A 226 -3.43 6.14 4.18
CA GLU A 226 -3.35 5.40 5.46
C GLU A 226 -4.27 4.17 5.58
N LEU A 227 -3.78 3.07 6.17
CA LEU A 227 -4.53 1.81 6.27
C LEU A 227 -5.67 1.92 7.30
N HIS A 228 -6.73 1.12 7.13
CA HIS A 228 -7.96 1.09 7.96
C HIS A 228 -7.82 1.06 9.47
N LEU A 229 -6.67 0.67 9.97
CA LEU A 229 -6.42 0.66 11.40
C LEU A 229 -6.27 2.09 11.94
N PHE A 230 -6.07 3.07 11.05
CA PHE A 230 -5.80 4.48 11.34
C PHE A 230 -6.59 5.40 10.38
N ASP A 231 -7.91 5.18 10.30
CA ASP A 231 -8.89 6.12 9.70
C ASP A 231 -8.90 6.33 8.15
N GLY A 232 -8.22 5.50 7.34
CA GLY A 232 -8.31 5.55 5.86
C GLY A 232 -9.42 4.68 5.21
N TYR A 233 -9.49 4.61 3.85
CA TYR A 233 -10.58 4.01 3.01
C TYR A 233 -10.37 2.58 2.42
N GLN A 234 -11.43 1.71 2.42
CA GLN A 234 -11.37 0.22 2.20
C GLN A 234 -11.35 -0.14 0.72
N ILE A 235 -10.16 -0.11 0.12
CA ILE A 235 -9.93 -0.45 -1.30
C ILE A 235 -10.27 -1.91 -1.63
N LEU A 236 -10.23 -2.82 -0.65
CA LEU A 236 -10.42 -4.27 -0.85
C LEU A 236 -11.88 -4.70 -1.08
N SER A 237 -12.85 -3.80 -0.97
CA SER A 237 -14.25 -4.12 -1.28
C SER A 237 -14.54 -3.83 -2.76
N LYS A 238 -15.30 -4.69 -3.44
CA LYS A 238 -15.72 -4.49 -4.84
C LYS A 238 -16.37 -3.11 -5.06
N ILE A 239 -17.11 -2.64 -4.05
CA ILE A 239 -17.76 -1.32 -4.02
C ILE A 239 -16.76 -0.19 -3.73
N GLY A 240 -15.73 -0.43 -2.91
CA GLY A 240 -14.66 0.54 -2.64
C GLY A 240 -13.74 0.77 -3.84
N GLY A 241 -13.54 -0.25 -4.67
CA GLY A 241 -12.70 -0.21 -5.86
C GLY A 241 -13.14 0.82 -6.91
N GLU A 242 -14.44 1.00 -7.13
CA GLU A 242 -15.00 1.96 -8.09
C GLU A 242 -15.31 3.33 -7.47
N ARG A 243 -15.64 3.39 -6.17
CA ARG A 243 -15.97 4.66 -5.49
C ARG A 243 -14.75 5.52 -5.18
N ILE A 244 -13.59 4.91 -4.93
CA ILE A 244 -12.38 5.65 -4.54
C ILE A 244 -11.81 6.51 -5.69
N PRO A 245 -11.64 5.99 -6.92
CA PRO A 245 -11.12 6.78 -8.03
C PRO A 245 -12.05 7.93 -8.39
N ASN A 246 -13.36 7.70 -8.39
CA ASN A 246 -14.37 8.74 -8.63
C ASN A 246 -14.25 9.90 -7.62
N LYS A 247 -14.16 9.59 -6.32
CA LYS A 247 -13.95 10.62 -5.30
C LYS A 247 -12.65 11.42 -5.52
N ILE A 248 -11.57 10.74 -5.91
CA ILE A 248 -10.29 11.39 -6.22
C ILE A 248 -10.43 12.30 -7.45
N ILE A 249 -11.11 11.84 -8.51
CA ILE A 249 -11.37 12.63 -9.72
C ILE A 249 -12.20 13.88 -9.36
N GLU A 250 -13.31 13.71 -8.65
CA GLU A 250 -14.19 14.81 -8.22
C GLU A 250 -13.42 15.84 -7.39
N PHE A 251 -12.65 15.36 -6.42
CA PHE A 251 -11.84 16.21 -5.56
C PHE A 251 -10.76 16.96 -6.33
N ALA A 252 -10.03 16.28 -7.22
CA ALA A 252 -9.01 16.92 -8.05
C ALA A 252 -9.62 17.95 -9.00
N ASN A 253 -10.78 17.67 -9.60
CA ASN A 253 -11.49 18.62 -10.46
C ASN A 253 -11.94 19.87 -9.68
N LYS A 254 -12.44 19.69 -8.46
CA LYS A 254 -12.86 20.80 -7.60
C LYS A 254 -11.71 21.73 -7.22
N ASN A 255 -10.49 21.20 -7.08
CA ASN A 255 -9.31 21.95 -6.66
C ASN A 255 -8.29 22.14 -7.81
N LYS A 256 -8.75 22.10 -9.06
CA LYS A 256 -7.88 22.08 -10.25
C LYS A 256 -6.93 23.26 -10.32
N GLU A 257 -7.41 24.48 -10.07
CA GLU A 257 -6.60 25.70 -10.20
C GLU A 257 -5.44 25.73 -9.20
N GLU A 258 -5.71 25.35 -7.96
CA GLU A 258 -4.71 25.22 -6.89
C GLU A 258 -3.65 24.19 -7.25
N ILE A 259 -4.08 23.02 -7.74
CA ILE A 259 -3.19 21.94 -8.17
C ILE A 259 -2.30 22.42 -9.33
N GLU A 260 -2.88 23.06 -10.35
CA GLU A 260 -2.14 23.55 -11.50
C GLU A 260 -1.12 24.63 -11.12
N TYR A 261 -1.46 25.47 -10.15
CA TYR A 261 -0.53 26.44 -9.58
C TYR A 261 0.67 25.76 -8.89
N GLN A 262 0.42 24.80 -7.99
CA GLN A 262 1.48 24.02 -7.35
C GLN A 262 2.36 23.29 -8.38
N MET A 263 1.77 22.70 -9.42
CA MET A 263 2.51 22.04 -10.48
C MET A 263 3.45 22.99 -11.24
N LYS A 264 3.00 24.22 -11.53
CA LYS A 264 3.83 25.25 -12.16
C LYS A 264 4.98 25.66 -11.25
N LEU A 265 4.74 25.82 -9.95
CA LEU A 265 5.79 26.13 -8.98
C LEU A 265 6.82 25.02 -8.88
N ASN A 266 6.39 23.76 -8.76
CA ASN A 266 7.30 22.61 -8.72
C ASN A 266 8.23 22.59 -9.93
N LYS A 267 7.69 22.82 -11.13
CA LYS A 267 8.49 22.88 -12.35
C LYS A 267 9.55 23.98 -12.30
N LYS A 268 9.17 25.19 -11.86
CA LYS A 268 10.12 26.31 -11.72
C LYS A 268 11.22 26.01 -10.70
N ILE A 269 10.88 25.38 -9.57
CA ILE A 269 11.84 25.00 -8.54
C ILE A 269 12.85 23.99 -9.10
N ASP A 270 12.37 22.98 -9.84
CA ASP A 270 13.23 21.98 -10.47
C ASP A 270 14.15 22.60 -11.53
N GLU A 271 13.63 23.52 -12.35
CA GLU A 271 14.42 24.28 -13.32
C GLU A 271 15.54 25.11 -12.66
N ILE A 272 15.27 25.72 -11.51
CA ILE A 272 16.28 26.47 -10.74
C ILE A 272 17.34 25.52 -10.16
N ARG A 273 16.91 24.42 -9.53
CA ARG A 273 17.82 23.42 -8.93
C ARG A 273 18.77 22.81 -9.97
N ASN A 274 18.28 22.56 -11.17
CA ASN A 274 19.09 22.00 -12.26
C ASN A 274 20.08 23.01 -12.87
N LYS A 275 19.90 24.31 -12.65
CA LYS A 275 20.85 25.35 -13.09
C LYS A 275 21.96 25.62 -12.07
N ILE A 276 21.74 25.23 -10.81
CA ILE A 276 22.69 25.43 -9.70
C ILE A 276 23.63 24.22 -9.54
N LYS A 277 23.24 23.06 -10.09
CA LYS A 277 24.08 21.85 -10.19
C LYS A 277 24.97 21.90 -11.42
#